data_AF-A0A0L8FHU1-F1
#
_entry.id   AF-A0A0L8FHU1-F1
#
_cell.length_a   1.000
_cell.length_b   1.000
_cell.length_c   1.000
_cell.angle_alpha   90.00
_cell.angle_beta   90.00
_cell.angle_gamma   90.00
#
_symmetry.space_group_name_H-M   'P 1'
#
loop_
_entity.id
_entity.type
_entity.pdbx_description
1 polymer ?
#
loop_
_entity_poly.entity_id
_entity_poly.type
_entity_poly.pdbx_seq_one_letter_code
_entity_poly.pdbx_strand_id
1 'polypeptide(L)' 'MSEFFDQGDKERKELKIEPMAHMDRGNEEELPKLQLGWIDSICLPLYQVIIL' A
#
# COMPACT_ATOMS: atom_id res chain seq x y z
N MET A 1 -5.80 -5.72 1.83
CA MET A 1 -6.11 -4.58 0.94
C MET A 1 -7.48 -3.96 1.17
N SER A 2 -8.54 -4.73 1.51
CA SER A 2 -9.88 -4.14 1.76
C SER A 2 -9.86 -2.91 2.66
N GLU A 3 -9.16 -2.98 3.80
CA GLU A 3 -9.06 -1.84 4.73
C GLU A 3 -8.44 -0.58 4.09
N PHE A 4 -7.37 -0.73 3.30
CA PHE A 4 -6.73 0.38 2.59
C PHE A 4 -7.63 0.97 1.52
N PHE A 5 -8.39 0.14 0.82
CA PHE A 5 -9.38 0.62 -0.15
C PHE A 5 -10.54 1.34 0.51
N ASP A 6 -11.05 0.80 1.61
CA ASP A 6 -12.14 1.42 2.37
C ASP A 6 -11.68 2.78 2.95
N GLN A 7 -10.40 2.91 3.30
CA GLN A 7 -9.79 4.18 3.67
C GLN A 7 -9.67 5.13 2.47
N GLY A 8 -9.18 4.68 1.32
CA GLY A 8 -9.10 5.51 0.11
C GLY A 8 -10.48 6.00 -0.38
N ASP A 9 -11.51 5.15 -0.22
CA ASP A 9 -12.90 5.50 -0.51
C ASP A 9 -13.41 6.62 0.43
N LYS A 10 -13.03 6.59 1.72
CA LYS A 10 -13.33 7.67 2.68
C LYS A 10 -12.59 8.95 2.33
N GLU A 11 -11.31 8.87 2.00
CA GLU A 11 -10.50 10.03 1.59
C GLU A 11 -11.12 10.76 0.40
N ARG A 12 -11.52 10.00 -0.63
CA ARG A 12 -12.21 10.55 -1.80
C ARG A 12 -13.57 11.15 -1.45
N LYS A 13 -14.36 10.47 -0.61
CA LYS A 13 -15.74 10.87 -0.29
C LYS A 13 -15.80 12.07 0.66
N GLU A 14 -15.02 12.04 1.73
CA GLU A 14 -15.10 12.97 2.87
C GLU A 14 -14.12 14.13 2.72
N LEU A 15 -12.91 13.86 2.27
CA LEU A 15 -11.83 14.86 2.18
C LEU A 15 -11.65 15.44 0.77
N LYS A 16 -12.27 14.82 -0.24
CA LYS A 16 -12.18 15.22 -1.66
C LYS A 16 -10.75 15.24 -2.20
N ILE A 17 -9.93 14.30 -1.73
CA ILE A 17 -8.55 14.10 -2.20
C ILE A 17 -8.43 12.79 -2.99
N GLU A 18 -7.42 12.72 -3.85
CA GLU A 18 -7.05 11.45 -4.49
C GLU A 18 -6.28 10.58 -3.47
N PRO A 19 -6.70 9.33 -3.26
CA PRO A 19 -6.01 8.42 -2.35
C PRO A 19 -4.65 8.01 -2.92
N MET A 20 -3.74 7.59 -2.04
CA MET A 20 -2.45 7.03 -2.47
C MET A 20 -2.64 5.74 -3.27
N ALA A 21 -1.69 5.43 -4.16
CA ALA A 21 -1.81 4.30 -5.09
C ALA A 21 -2.14 2.93 -4.44
N HIS A 22 -1.62 2.64 -3.24
CA HIS A 22 -1.92 1.39 -2.53
C HIS A 22 -3.27 1.40 -1.79
N MET A 23 -3.91 2.57 -1.67
CA MET A 23 -5.25 2.79 -1.14
C MET A 23 -6.30 2.98 -2.25
N ASP A 24 -5.88 3.14 -3.50
CA ASP A 24 -6.78 3.33 -4.64
C ASP A 24 -7.19 1.98 -5.25
N ARG A 25 -8.48 1.64 -5.14
CA ARG A 25 -9.05 0.43 -5.74
C ARG A 25 -8.93 0.43 -7.26
N GLY A 26 -8.87 1.60 -7.89
CA GLY A 26 -8.64 1.73 -9.34
C GLY A 26 -7.24 1.31 -9.79
N ASN A 27 -6.27 1.22 -8.86
CA ASN A 27 -4.89 0.83 -9.14
C ASN A 27 -4.56 -0.59 -8.65
N GLU A 28 -5.57 -1.47 -8.53
CA GLU A 28 -5.39 -2.84 -8.02
C GLU A 28 -4.41 -3.69 -8.85
N GLU A 29 -4.28 -3.42 -10.16
CA GLU A 29 -3.33 -4.14 -11.00
C GLU A 29 -1.85 -3.82 -10.69
N GLU A 30 -1.56 -2.63 -10.17
CA GLU A 30 -0.20 -2.19 -9.82
C GLU A 30 0.20 -2.61 -8.39
N LEU A 31 -0.76 -3.07 -7.60
CA LEU A 31 -0.55 -3.45 -6.20
C LEU A 31 0.53 -4.50 -5.99
N PRO A 32 0.64 -5.58 -6.81
CA PRO A 32 1.73 -6.54 -6.70
C PRO A 32 3.12 -5.88 -6.78
N LYS A 33 3.29 -4.90 -7.69
CA LYS A 33 4.56 -4.18 -7.86
C LYS A 33 4.85 -3.27 -6.67
N LEU A 34 3.84 -2.60 -6.13
CA LEU A 34 3.97 -1.79 -4.91
C LEU A 34 4.38 -2.65 -3.70
N GLN A 35 3.80 -3.86 -3.56
CA GLN A 35 4.15 -4.79 -2.48
C GLN A 35 5.57 -5.33 -2.62
N LEU A 36 6.04 -5.63 -3.83
CA LEU A 36 7.44 -6.00 -4.06
C LEU A 36 8.40 -4.89 -3.59
N GLY A 37 8.12 -3.64 -3.97
CA GLY A 37 8.93 -2.49 -3.52
C GLY A 37 8.93 -2.33 -2.00
N TRP A 38 7.81 -2.58 -1.33
CA TRP A 38 7.72 -2.55 0.13
C TRP A 38 8.52 -3.68 0.78
N ILE A 39 8.43 -4.90 0.25
CA ILE A 39 9.20 -6.05 0.73
C ILE A 39 10.71 -5.77 0.62
N ASP A 40 11.17 -5.32 -0.54
CA ASP A 40 12.59 -5.07 -0.79
C ASP A 40 13.15 -3.94 0.10
N SER A 41 12.36 -2.90 0.31
CA SER A 41 12.83 -1.69 1.00
C SER A 41 12.65 -1.72 2.51
N ILE A 42 11.64 -2.45 3.01
CA ILE A 42 11.25 -2.44 4.43
C ILE A 42 11.41 -3.83 5.05
N CYS A 43 10.79 -4.86 4.47
CA CYS A 43 10.78 -6.19 5.09
C CYS A 43 12.12 -6.88 5.06
N LEU A 44 12.75 -6.98 3.88
CA LEU A 44 13.99 -7.73 3.72
C LEU A 44 15.11 -7.22 4.63
N PRO A 45 15.40 -5.90 4.72
CA PRO A 45 16.40 -5.39 5.64
C PRO A 45 16.08 -5.73 7.10
N LEU A 46 14.82 -5.63 7.50
CA LEU A 46 14.39 -5.95 8.86
C LEU A 46 14.62 -7.43 9.18
N TYR A 47 14.20 -8.35 8.30
CA TYR A 47 14.37 -9.78 8.52
C TYR A 47 15.84 -10.20 8.49
N GLN A 48 16.67 -9.57 7.66
CA GLN A 48 18.11 -9.81 7.66
C GLN A 48 18.75 -9.45 9.00
N VAL A 49 18.35 -8.33 9.61
CA VAL A 49 18.84 -7.92 10.93
C VAL A 49 18.35 -8.86 12.04
N ILE A 50 17.14 -9.42 11.93
CA ILE A 50 16.58 -10.31 12.97
C ILE A 50 17.23 -11.70 12.94
N ILE A 51 17.65 -12.16 11.77
CA ILE A 51 18.20 -13.52 11.57
C ILE A 51 19.73 -13.56 11.81
N LEU A 52 20.40 -12.40 11.81
CA LEU A 52 21.82 -12.23 12.13
C LEU A 52 22.04 -11.93 13.62
#